data_AF-A0A537QPV4-F1
#
_entry.id   AF-A0A537QPV4-F1
#
_cell.length_a   1.000
_cell.length_b   1.000
_cell.length_c   1.000
_cell.angle_alpha   90.00
_cell.angle_beta   90.00
_cell.angle_gamma   90.00
#
_symmetry.space_group_name_H-M   'P 1'
#
loop_
_entity.id
_entity.type
_entity.pdbx_description
1 polymer ?
#
loop_
_entity_poly.entity_id
_entity_poly.type
_entity_poly.pdbx_seq_one_letter_code
_entity_poly.pdbx_strand_id
1 'polypeptide(L)'
;MTLVYGVATDEIGFLVGDTLVSFEREHGNREFMGQAGPVNGEAHILKIHILDPDTAVGFTTDDVPRTLCTIDKVQQQLRGDPALDVCRLLFDHITAGTEFLVLRLYDQKKLLGHVTIQGTTYRERAYIGDAEAHSEVSKLRRPRSSPQTRTILRPDGSVAGVVPVTAAEKEFDEISDAMEEFTHRRNSCTVGAIMGCVVRVVDARLSGKLEYMQAVEAGISPWEGLAGYSLLASNTGDVRGIGLYFRAGQFGFIFIAGSTVLSHKEYAHTLTDFIAVARSKYGLCLEGGTWNEA
;
A
#
# COMPACT_ATOMS: atom_id res chain seq x y z
N MET A 1 -4.70 -6.15 14.10
CA MET A 1 -5.56 -5.02 13.69
C MET A 1 -5.19 -4.62 12.27
N THR A 2 -6.17 -4.56 11.37
CA THR A 2 -5.99 -4.23 9.95
C THR A 2 -7.08 -3.28 9.49
N LEU A 3 -6.74 -2.24 8.74
CA LEU A 3 -7.71 -1.33 8.14
C LEU A 3 -7.27 -0.95 6.73
N VAL A 4 -8.16 -1.17 5.76
CA VAL A 4 -8.01 -0.61 4.41
C VAL A 4 -9.26 0.19 4.08
N TYR A 5 -9.08 1.43 3.65
CA TYR A 5 -10.12 2.34 3.18
C TYR A 5 -9.97 2.55 1.67
N GLY A 6 -11.08 2.50 0.95
CA GLY A 6 -11.10 2.66 -0.50
C GLY A 6 -12.14 3.63 -0.98
N VAL A 7 -11.81 4.36 -2.05
CA VAL A 7 -12.72 5.26 -2.75
C VAL A 7 -12.58 5.05 -4.25
N ALA A 8 -13.71 5.05 -4.96
CA ALA A 8 -13.77 5.13 -6.42
C ALA A 8 -14.87 6.10 -6.82
N THR A 9 -14.44 7.22 -7.42
CA THR A 9 -15.32 8.26 -7.97
C THR A 9 -14.89 8.56 -9.41
N ASP A 10 -15.68 9.36 -10.11
CA ASP A 10 -15.30 9.87 -11.44
C ASP A 10 -14.04 10.75 -11.36
N GLU A 11 -13.75 11.36 -10.20
CA GLU A 11 -12.61 12.24 -9.99
C GLU A 11 -11.30 11.48 -9.72
N ILE A 12 -11.34 10.48 -8.83
CA ILE A 12 -10.16 9.75 -8.32
C ILE A 12 -10.57 8.35 -7.84
N GLY A 13 -9.64 7.40 -7.90
CA GLY A 13 -9.72 6.09 -7.30
C GLY A 13 -8.49 5.83 -6.44
N PHE A 14 -8.70 5.43 -5.17
CA PHE A 14 -7.58 5.16 -4.28
C PHE A 14 -7.89 4.08 -3.24
N LEU A 15 -6.84 3.49 -2.71
CA LEU A 15 -6.83 2.63 -1.53
C LEU A 15 -5.77 3.15 -0.55
N VAL A 16 -6.15 3.30 0.72
CA VAL A 16 -5.24 3.67 1.82
C VAL A 16 -5.33 2.58 2.88
N GLY A 17 -4.20 1.97 3.19
CA GLY A 17 -4.12 0.89 4.16
C GLY A 17 -3.06 1.17 5.20
N ASP A 18 -3.32 0.80 6.45
CA ASP A 18 -2.25 0.69 7.43
C ASP A 18 -1.25 -0.36 6.91
N THR A 19 0.04 -0.02 6.89
CA THR A 19 0.95 -0.66 5.92
C THR A 19 1.00 -2.18 6.00
N LEU A 20 0.84 -2.77 7.18
CA LEU A 20 1.25 -4.17 7.41
C LEU A 20 0.29 -4.93 8.30
N VAL A 21 0.01 -6.18 7.93
CA VAL A 21 -0.59 -7.13 8.87
C VAL A 21 0.60 -7.66 9.65
N SER A 22 0.68 -7.29 10.93
CA SER A 22 1.60 -7.94 11.86
C SER A 22 0.80 -9.03 12.54
N PHE A 23 1.27 -10.27 12.47
CA PHE A 23 0.63 -11.39 13.14
C PHE A 23 1.61 -12.03 14.10
N GLU A 24 1.19 -12.09 15.37
CA GLU A 24 1.99 -12.69 16.43
C GLU A 24 2.24 -14.17 16.14
N ARG A 25 3.45 -14.60 16.46
CA ARG A 25 3.95 -15.97 16.32
C ARG A 25 3.02 -17.04 16.91
N GLU A 26 2.15 -16.69 17.86
CA GLU A 26 1.29 -17.61 18.61
C GLU A 26 -0.08 -17.90 17.94
N HIS A 27 -0.51 -17.12 16.94
CA HIS A 27 -1.83 -17.31 16.30
C HIS A 27 -1.80 -18.33 15.13
N GLY A 28 -1.29 -19.54 15.41
CA GLY A 28 -1.78 -20.77 14.79
C GLY A 28 -1.40 -21.08 13.33
N ASN A 29 -0.60 -20.26 12.64
CA ASN A 29 -0.19 -20.58 11.27
C ASN A 29 0.95 -21.61 11.25
N ARG A 30 0.57 -22.90 11.20
CA ARG A 30 1.47 -24.07 11.17
C ARG A 30 2.53 -24.03 10.06
N GLU A 31 2.32 -23.30 8.98
CA GLU A 31 3.29 -23.17 7.87
C GLU A 31 4.45 -22.20 8.17
N PHE A 32 4.28 -21.26 9.11
CA PHE A 32 5.33 -20.32 9.54
C PHE A 32 5.92 -20.64 10.92
N MET A 33 5.41 -21.71 11.56
CA MET A 33 5.92 -22.23 12.84
C MET A 33 7.35 -22.76 12.66
N GLY A 34 8.35 -21.95 13.04
CA GLY A 34 9.75 -22.37 13.14
C GLY A 34 10.77 -21.38 12.59
N GLN A 35 10.35 -20.40 11.79
CA GLN A 35 11.24 -19.35 11.29
C GLN A 35 10.94 -18.02 11.99
N ALA A 36 11.98 -17.32 12.46
CA ALA A 36 11.80 -15.96 12.95
C ALA A 36 11.45 -15.07 11.75
N GLY A 37 10.36 -14.30 11.84
CA GLY A 37 10.03 -13.31 10.83
C GLY A 37 11.14 -12.26 10.69
N PRO A 38 11.26 -11.60 9.53
CA PRO A 38 12.40 -10.73 9.22
C PRO A 38 12.50 -9.49 10.11
N VAL A 39 11.44 -9.15 10.86
CA VAL A 39 11.36 -7.97 11.72
C VAL A 39 11.22 -8.39 13.17
N ASN A 40 12.34 -8.51 13.90
CA ASN A 40 12.34 -8.89 15.33
C ASN A 40 11.56 -10.18 15.64
N GLY A 41 11.45 -11.11 14.67
CA GLY A 41 10.66 -12.33 14.82
C GLY A 41 9.22 -12.25 14.33
N GLU A 42 8.73 -11.04 14.05
CA GLU A 42 7.42 -10.76 13.45
C GLU A 42 7.50 -10.78 11.91
N ALA A 43 6.38 -11.14 11.29
CA ALA A 43 6.24 -11.15 9.85
C ALA A 43 5.25 -10.06 9.41
N HIS A 44 5.65 -9.33 8.38
CA HIS A 44 4.87 -8.23 7.82
C HIS A 44 4.62 -8.48 6.34
N ILE A 45 3.47 -7.99 5.88
CA ILE A 45 2.91 -8.24 4.55
C ILE A 45 2.28 -6.96 4.01
N LEU A 46 2.49 -6.71 2.72
CA LEU A 46 1.85 -5.62 1.98
C LEU A 46 0.35 -5.88 1.84
N LYS A 47 -0.50 -4.98 2.35
CA LYS A 47 -1.96 -5.18 2.32
C LYS A 47 -2.62 -4.87 1.00
N ILE A 48 -2.05 -3.92 0.26
CA ILE A 48 -2.62 -3.44 -1.01
C ILE A 48 -1.67 -3.89 -2.12
N HIS A 49 -2.16 -4.78 -2.98
CA HIS A 49 -1.41 -5.32 -4.11
C HIS A 49 -1.94 -4.73 -5.41
N ILE A 50 -1.09 -4.04 -6.17
CA ILE A 50 -1.35 -3.68 -7.56
C ILE A 50 -1.07 -4.93 -8.41
N LEU A 51 -2.12 -5.59 -8.90
CA LEU A 51 -2.02 -6.84 -9.64
C LEU A 51 -1.61 -6.61 -11.10
N ASP A 52 -2.16 -5.55 -11.68
CA ASP A 52 -1.83 -4.99 -12.99
C ASP A 52 -1.97 -3.45 -12.93
N PRO A 53 -1.59 -2.70 -13.98
CA PRO A 53 -1.67 -1.24 -13.97
C PRO A 53 -3.06 -0.65 -13.71
N ASP A 54 -4.14 -1.42 -13.85
CA ASP A 54 -5.51 -0.96 -13.76
C ASP A 54 -6.28 -1.57 -12.58
N THR A 55 -5.66 -2.50 -11.83
CA THR A 55 -6.32 -3.29 -10.79
C THR A 55 -5.48 -3.39 -9.53
N ALA A 56 -6.02 -2.92 -8.41
CA ALA A 56 -5.45 -3.11 -7.09
C ALA A 56 -6.41 -3.81 -6.14
N VAL A 57 -5.86 -4.63 -5.25
CA VAL A 57 -6.60 -5.39 -4.24
C VAL A 57 -6.03 -5.08 -2.86
N GLY A 58 -6.86 -4.50 -2.00
CA GLY A 58 -6.64 -4.45 -0.55
C GLY A 58 -7.34 -5.62 0.14
N PHE A 59 -6.77 -6.18 1.20
CA PHE A 59 -7.40 -7.29 1.92
C PHE A 59 -7.24 -7.22 3.45
N THR A 60 -8.14 -7.94 4.12
CA THR A 60 -8.01 -8.36 5.52
C THR A 60 -8.36 -9.84 5.60
N THR A 61 -7.71 -10.60 6.49
CA THR A 61 -7.91 -12.05 6.59
C THR A 61 -7.42 -12.60 7.93
N ASP A 62 -8.06 -13.69 8.36
CA ASP A 62 -7.56 -14.56 9.43
C ASP A 62 -6.60 -15.65 8.90
N ASP A 63 -6.55 -15.88 7.57
CA ASP A 63 -5.74 -16.89 6.89
C ASP A 63 -4.87 -16.24 5.80
N VAL A 64 -3.76 -15.65 6.24
CA VAL A 64 -2.79 -14.94 5.39
C VAL A 64 -2.21 -15.80 4.26
N PRO A 65 -1.61 -16.99 4.51
CA PRO A 65 -0.98 -17.76 3.44
C PRO A 65 -1.97 -18.17 2.35
N ARG A 66 -3.19 -18.58 2.72
CA ARG A 66 -4.21 -18.92 1.73
C ARG A 66 -4.67 -17.72 0.93
N THR A 67 -4.86 -16.57 1.60
CA THR A 67 -5.26 -15.33 0.94
C THR A 67 -4.20 -14.86 -0.06
N LEU A 68 -2.92 -14.92 0.31
CA LEU A 68 -1.83 -14.62 -0.61
C LEU A 68 -1.78 -15.58 -1.80
N CYS A 69 -1.95 -16.89 -1.57
CA CYS A 69 -2.05 -17.86 -2.66
C CYS A 69 -3.22 -17.56 -3.61
N THR A 70 -4.35 -17.08 -3.08
CA THR A 70 -5.49 -16.63 -3.90
C THR A 70 -5.10 -15.40 -4.73
N ILE A 71 -4.48 -14.39 -4.13
CA ILE A 71 -4.05 -13.17 -4.83
C ILE A 71 -3.04 -13.50 -5.93
N ASP A 72 -2.03 -14.34 -5.66
CA ASP A 72 -1.05 -14.81 -6.65
C ASP A 72 -1.73 -15.48 -7.85
N LYS A 73 -2.65 -16.43 -7.58
CA LYS A 73 -3.42 -17.11 -8.64
C LYS A 73 -4.24 -16.13 -9.48
N VAL A 74 -4.92 -15.18 -8.84
CA VAL A 74 -5.71 -14.16 -9.54
C VAL A 74 -4.81 -13.27 -10.39
N GLN A 75 -3.63 -12.87 -9.88
CA GLN A 75 -2.67 -12.09 -10.65
C GLN A 75 -2.16 -12.86 -11.88
N GLN A 76 -1.84 -14.15 -11.73
CA GLN A 76 -1.40 -14.98 -12.85
C GLN A 76 -2.48 -15.12 -13.92
N GLN A 77 -3.74 -15.28 -13.53
CA GLN A 77 -4.87 -15.32 -14.46
C GLN A 77 -5.07 -13.98 -15.17
N LEU A 78 -4.99 -12.88 -14.43
CA LEU A 78 -5.15 -11.51 -14.96
C LEU A 78 -4.04 -11.13 -15.95
N ARG A 79 -2.82 -11.63 -15.75
CA ARG A 79 -1.73 -11.50 -16.74
C ARG A 79 -2.02 -12.20 -18.05
N GLY A 80 -2.76 -13.31 -18.02
CA GLY A 80 -3.19 -14.05 -19.21
C GLY A 80 -4.40 -13.43 -19.90
N ASP A 81 -5.32 -12.85 -19.13
CA ASP A 81 -6.52 -12.17 -19.62
C ASP A 81 -6.87 -10.96 -18.72
N PRO A 82 -6.46 -9.74 -19.11
CA PRO A 82 -6.74 -8.51 -18.34
C PRO A 82 -8.23 -8.17 -18.20
N ALA A 83 -9.10 -8.77 -19.03
CA ALA A 83 -10.54 -8.50 -19.00
C ALA A 83 -11.29 -9.29 -17.92
N LEU A 84 -10.63 -10.22 -17.21
CA LEU A 84 -11.25 -11.05 -16.19
C LEU A 84 -11.89 -10.22 -15.07
N ASP A 85 -13.02 -10.73 -14.56
CA ASP A 85 -13.69 -10.17 -13.38
C ASP A 85 -12.94 -10.61 -12.11
N VAL A 86 -12.02 -9.75 -11.67
CA VAL A 86 -11.21 -9.96 -10.46
C VAL A 86 -12.07 -10.14 -9.20
N CYS A 87 -13.19 -9.42 -9.07
CA CYS A 87 -14.09 -9.59 -7.93
C CYS A 87 -14.68 -10.99 -7.90
N ARG A 88 -15.10 -11.51 -9.07
CA ARG A 88 -15.61 -12.88 -9.19
C ARG A 88 -14.55 -13.92 -8.84
N LEU A 89 -13.34 -13.78 -9.36
CA LEU A 89 -12.24 -14.71 -9.09
C LEU A 89 -11.87 -14.76 -7.60
N LEU A 90 -11.81 -13.60 -6.95
CA LEU A 90 -11.58 -13.52 -5.50
C LEU A 90 -12.73 -14.15 -4.71
N PHE A 91 -13.98 -13.88 -5.11
CA PHE A 91 -15.16 -14.45 -4.47
C PHE A 91 -15.18 -15.99 -4.54
N ASP A 92 -14.80 -16.58 -5.68
CA ASP A 92 -14.76 -18.03 -5.87
C ASP A 92 -13.71 -18.73 -4.97
N HIS A 93 -12.81 -17.97 -4.35
CA HIS A 93 -11.73 -18.46 -3.50
C HIS A 93 -11.71 -17.86 -2.08
N ILE A 94 -12.70 -17.04 -1.73
CA ILE A 94 -12.75 -16.36 -0.44
C ILE A 94 -13.02 -17.34 0.71
N THR A 95 -12.46 -17.04 1.88
CA THR A 95 -12.68 -17.79 3.11
C THR A 95 -13.44 -16.96 4.14
N ALA A 96 -14.01 -17.63 5.14
CA ALA A 96 -14.56 -16.92 6.29
C ALA A 96 -13.46 -16.10 6.98
N GLY A 97 -13.79 -14.89 7.42
CA GLY A 97 -12.82 -13.95 8.00
C GLY A 97 -11.97 -13.18 6.98
N THR A 98 -12.16 -13.42 5.67
CA THR A 98 -11.47 -12.68 4.60
C THR A 98 -12.41 -11.70 3.92
N GLU A 99 -11.91 -10.49 3.67
CA GLU A 99 -12.59 -9.47 2.87
C GLU A 99 -11.59 -8.79 1.92
N PHE A 100 -12.07 -8.37 0.75
CA PHE A 100 -11.28 -7.64 -0.23
C PHE A 100 -11.96 -6.32 -0.63
N LEU A 101 -11.14 -5.30 -0.85
CA LEU A 101 -11.48 -4.12 -1.64
C LEU A 101 -10.72 -4.18 -2.96
N VAL A 102 -11.45 -4.20 -4.07
CA VAL A 102 -10.92 -4.28 -5.43
C VAL A 102 -11.17 -2.96 -6.12
N LEU A 103 -10.11 -2.19 -6.34
CA LEU A 103 -10.16 -0.97 -7.14
C LEU A 103 -9.78 -1.32 -8.58
N ARG A 104 -10.70 -1.10 -9.53
CA ARG A 104 -10.44 -1.23 -10.97
C ARG A 104 -10.63 0.08 -11.71
N LEU A 105 -9.68 0.38 -12.59
CA LEU A 105 -9.74 1.44 -13.58
C LEU A 105 -10.22 0.87 -14.92
N TYR A 106 -11.16 1.57 -15.52
CA TYR A 106 -11.61 1.41 -16.90
C TYR A 106 -11.43 2.75 -17.60
N ASP A 107 -11.41 2.76 -18.93
CA ASP A 107 -11.12 3.95 -19.76
C ASP A 107 -11.84 5.24 -19.33
N GLN A 108 -13.05 5.14 -18.77
CA GLN A 108 -13.82 6.30 -18.28
C GLN A 108 -14.47 6.10 -16.91
N LYS A 109 -14.15 5.00 -16.22
CA LYS A 109 -14.87 4.65 -14.98
C LYS A 109 -13.92 4.01 -13.99
N LYS A 110 -14.15 4.29 -12.72
CA LYS A 110 -13.48 3.61 -11.60
C LYS A 110 -14.54 2.81 -10.84
N LEU A 111 -14.19 1.59 -10.43
CA LEU A 111 -15.08 0.74 -9.64
C LEU A 111 -14.34 0.27 -8.40
N LEU A 112 -15.02 0.36 -7.26
CA LEU A 112 -14.59 -0.26 -6.01
C LEU A 112 -15.57 -1.39 -5.66
N GLY A 113 -15.09 -2.62 -5.82
CA GLY A 113 -15.79 -3.83 -5.40
C GLY A 113 -15.40 -4.22 -3.98
N HIS A 114 -16.38 -4.41 -3.10
CA HIS A 114 -16.21 -5.02 -1.78
C HIS A 114 -16.65 -6.47 -1.87
N VAL A 115 -15.68 -7.38 -1.73
CA VAL A 115 -15.88 -8.82 -1.84
C VAL A 115 -15.82 -9.43 -0.45
N THR A 116 -16.91 -10.08 -0.04
CA THR A 116 -17.02 -10.83 1.21
C THR A 116 -17.57 -12.23 0.93
N ILE A 117 -17.60 -13.09 1.95
CA ILE A 117 -18.20 -14.43 1.82
C ILE A 117 -19.69 -14.38 1.46
N GLN A 118 -20.39 -13.26 1.71
CA GLN A 118 -21.79 -13.07 1.36
C GLN A 118 -22.00 -12.62 -0.09
N GLY A 119 -20.96 -12.15 -0.78
CA GLY A 119 -21.04 -11.70 -2.16
C GLY A 119 -20.14 -10.51 -2.48
N THR A 120 -20.32 -9.98 -3.69
CA THR A 120 -19.66 -8.73 -4.12
C THR A 120 -20.67 -7.60 -4.13
N THR A 121 -20.32 -6.46 -3.54
CA THR A 121 -21.08 -5.21 -3.69
C THR A 121 -20.18 -4.11 -4.24
N TYR A 122 -20.74 -3.22 -5.06
CA TYR A 122 -20.01 -2.07 -5.59
C TYR A 122 -20.40 -0.82 -4.82
N ARG A 123 -19.40 -0.04 -4.39
CA ARG A 123 -19.58 1.17 -3.57
C ARG A 123 -18.68 2.27 -4.10
N GLU A 124 -19.02 3.53 -3.85
CA GLU A 124 -18.06 4.62 -4.06
C GLU A 124 -17.01 4.67 -2.95
N ARG A 125 -17.40 4.28 -1.73
CA ARG A 125 -16.56 4.32 -0.53
C ARG A 125 -16.80 3.07 0.29
N ALA A 126 -15.75 2.44 0.76
CA ALA A 126 -15.83 1.28 1.64
C ALA A 126 -14.57 1.17 2.51
N TYR A 127 -14.69 0.47 3.63
CA TYR A 127 -13.54 0.03 4.42
C TYR A 127 -13.68 -1.45 4.72
N ILE A 128 -12.54 -2.10 4.96
CA ILE A 128 -12.47 -3.49 5.43
C ILE A 128 -11.55 -3.57 6.63
N GLY A 129 -11.81 -4.55 7.50
CA GLY A 129 -11.03 -4.82 8.70
C GLY A 129 -11.66 -4.23 9.96
N ASP A 130 -10.82 -3.72 10.85
CA ASP A 130 -11.18 -3.38 12.22
C ASP A 130 -12.07 -2.13 12.29
N ALA A 131 -13.30 -2.31 12.78
CA ALA A 131 -14.29 -1.24 12.90
C ALA A 131 -13.93 -0.22 13.98
N GLU A 132 -13.24 -0.62 15.06
CA GLU A 132 -12.74 0.30 16.08
C GLU A 132 -11.61 1.15 15.50
N ALA A 133 -10.69 0.53 14.76
CA ALA A 133 -9.66 1.25 14.03
C ALA A 133 -10.24 2.28 13.06
N HIS A 134 -11.27 1.89 12.29
CA HIS A 134 -11.97 2.82 11.39
C HIS A 134 -12.63 3.98 12.15
N SER A 135 -13.24 3.70 13.31
CA SER A 135 -13.83 4.72 14.18
C SER A 135 -12.77 5.71 14.68
N GLU A 136 -11.62 5.22 15.12
CA GLU A 136 -10.50 6.07 15.56
C GLU A 136 -9.94 6.92 14.42
N VAL A 137 -9.65 6.33 13.26
CA VAL A 137 -9.19 7.07 12.07
C VAL A 137 -10.23 8.14 11.68
N SER A 138 -11.51 7.82 11.72
CA SER A 138 -12.58 8.78 11.42
C SER A 138 -12.60 9.98 12.38
N LYS A 139 -12.26 9.80 13.65
CA LYS A 139 -12.12 10.89 14.64
C LYS A 139 -10.88 11.75 14.40
N LEU A 140 -9.83 11.18 13.77
CA LEU A 140 -8.60 11.87 13.44
C LEU A 140 -8.68 12.66 12.13
N ARG A 141 -9.65 12.37 11.28
CA ARG A 141 -9.91 13.14 10.06
C ARG A 141 -10.15 14.60 10.42
N ARG A 142 -9.35 15.48 9.84
CA ARG A 142 -9.49 16.93 9.97
C ARG A 142 -9.53 17.54 8.58
N PRO A 143 -10.39 18.55 8.33
CA PRO A 143 -10.33 19.31 7.09
C PRO A 143 -8.92 19.83 6.87
N ARG A 144 -8.33 19.47 5.73
CA ARG A 144 -6.91 19.76 5.49
C ARG A 144 -6.68 21.26 5.24
N SER A 145 -5.53 21.75 5.68
CA SER A 145 -5.01 23.11 5.40
C SER A 145 -4.17 23.19 4.12
N SER A 146 -4.19 22.15 3.28
CA SER A 146 -3.41 22.07 2.06
C SER A 146 -3.83 23.11 1.01
N PRO A 147 -2.98 23.39 0.01
CA PRO A 147 -3.33 24.28 -1.09
C PRO A 147 -4.67 23.88 -1.70
N GLN A 148 -5.63 24.81 -1.72
CA GLN A 148 -6.97 24.57 -2.29
C GLN A 148 -6.95 24.44 -3.82
N THR A 149 -5.77 24.64 -4.40
CA THR A 149 -5.54 24.69 -5.83
C THR A 149 -4.23 23.98 -6.17
N ARG A 150 -4.21 23.29 -7.31
CA ARG A 150 -3.03 22.61 -7.85
C ARG A 150 -2.57 23.25 -9.14
N THR A 151 -1.26 23.30 -9.33
CA THR A 151 -0.63 23.74 -10.56
C THR A 151 -0.57 22.58 -11.55
N ILE A 152 -1.14 22.76 -12.74
CA ILE A 152 -0.97 21.84 -13.86
C ILE A 152 0.34 22.20 -14.53
N LEU A 153 1.26 21.23 -14.63
CA LEU A 153 2.50 21.38 -15.38
C LEU A 153 2.33 20.75 -16.76
N ARG A 154 2.92 21.37 -17.78
CA ARG A 154 3.14 20.77 -19.10
C ARG A 154 4.29 19.74 -19.01
N PRO A 155 4.44 18.85 -20.00
CA PRO A 155 5.56 17.90 -20.04
C PRO A 155 6.95 18.55 -19.98
N ASP A 156 7.07 19.82 -20.40
CA ASP A 156 8.31 20.61 -20.33
C ASP A 156 8.55 21.28 -18.96
N GLY A 157 7.69 21.00 -17.96
CA GLY A 157 7.77 21.56 -16.61
C GLY A 157 7.18 22.97 -16.47
N SER A 158 6.70 23.59 -17.56
CA SER A 158 6.06 24.91 -17.50
C SER A 158 4.65 24.83 -16.91
N VAL A 159 4.18 25.91 -16.28
CA VAL A 159 2.81 25.97 -15.73
C VAL A 159 1.79 26.10 -16.87
N ALA A 160 0.94 25.08 -17.01
CA ALA A 160 -0.21 25.06 -17.92
C ALA A 160 -1.43 25.78 -17.34
N GLY A 161 -1.59 25.77 -16.02
CA GLY A 161 -2.70 26.43 -15.34
C GLY A 161 -2.77 26.09 -13.86
N VAL A 162 -3.78 26.61 -13.18
CA VAL A 162 -4.08 26.29 -11.78
C VAL A 162 -5.54 25.88 -11.70
N VAL A 163 -5.84 24.74 -11.07
CA VAL A 163 -7.21 24.24 -10.92
C VAL A 163 -7.51 23.92 -9.45
N PRO A 164 -8.77 24.00 -9.00
CA PRO A 164 -9.15 23.56 -7.66
C PRO A 164 -8.82 22.08 -7.43
N VAL A 165 -8.46 21.75 -6.19
CA VAL A 165 -8.40 20.37 -5.71
C VAL A 165 -9.84 19.87 -5.53
N THR A 166 -10.15 18.69 -6.08
CA THR A 166 -11.51 18.15 -6.04
C THR A 166 -11.91 17.66 -4.64
N ALA A 167 -13.19 17.35 -4.44
CA ALA A 167 -13.66 16.85 -3.14
C ALA A 167 -13.05 15.48 -2.80
N ALA A 168 -12.93 14.60 -3.80
CA ALA A 168 -12.35 13.28 -3.59
C ALA A 168 -10.82 13.32 -3.41
N GLU A 169 -10.12 14.27 -4.04
CA GLU A 169 -8.69 14.53 -3.76
C GLU A 169 -8.48 15.02 -2.31
N LYS A 170 -9.37 15.88 -1.79
CA LYS A 170 -9.33 16.29 -0.38
C LYS A 170 -9.57 15.10 0.54
N GLU A 171 -10.54 14.25 0.22
CA GLU A 171 -10.83 13.05 1.00
C GLU A 171 -9.64 12.08 1.04
N PHE A 172 -8.94 11.90 -0.08
CA PHE A 172 -7.70 11.12 -0.15
C PHE A 172 -6.64 11.62 0.82
N ASP A 173 -6.42 12.93 0.85
CA ASP A 173 -5.44 13.53 1.73
C ASP A 173 -5.86 13.43 3.21
N GLU A 174 -7.11 13.72 3.53
CA GLU A 174 -7.64 13.67 4.90
C GLU A 174 -7.54 12.27 5.50
N ILE A 175 -7.91 11.23 4.73
CA ILE A 175 -7.81 9.85 5.21
C ILE A 175 -6.36 9.39 5.28
N SER A 176 -5.50 9.85 4.36
CA SER A 176 -4.07 9.58 4.38
C SER A 176 -3.40 10.12 5.63
N ASP A 177 -3.63 11.40 5.95
CA ASP A 177 -3.07 12.05 7.14
C ASP A 177 -3.63 11.42 8.42
N ALA A 178 -4.93 11.11 8.46
CA ALA A 178 -5.56 10.47 9.61
C ALA A 178 -5.04 9.04 9.84
N MET A 179 -4.77 8.28 8.78
CA MET A 179 -4.17 6.94 8.87
C MET A 179 -2.74 7.02 9.42
N GLU A 180 -1.94 8.01 8.99
CA GLU A 180 -0.59 8.24 9.53
C GLU A 180 -0.63 8.64 11.01
N GLU A 181 -1.50 9.59 11.39
CA GLU A 181 -1.64 9.98 12.79
C GLU A 181 -2.08 8.78 13.65
N PHE A 182 -2.97 7.93 13.11
CA PHE A 182 -3.39 6.71 13.77
C PHE A 182 -2.27 5.69 13.95
N THR A 183 -1.46 5.43 12.91
CA THR A 183 -0.34 4.50 12.99
C THR A 183 0.74 4.99 13.94
N HIS A 184 1.03 6.30 13.98
CA HIS A 184 1.98 6.90 14.92
C HIS A 184 1.55 6.82 16.39
N ARG A 185 0.24 6.79 16.66
CA ARG A 185 -0.29 6.62 18.03
C ARG A 185 -0.18 5.18 18.55
N ARG A 186 0.13 4.20 17.68
CA ARG A 186 0.29 2.81 18.09
C ARG A 186 1.62 2.62 18.82
N ASN A 187 1.56 2.42 20.13
CA ASN A 187 2.70 1.93 20.91
C ASN A 187 2.84 0.42 20.68
N SER A 188 3.68 -0.02 19.73
CA SER A 188 3.99 -1.44 19.55
C SER A 188 5.45 -1.76 19.81
N CYS A 189 5.74 -3.02 20.12
CA CYS A 189 7.09 -3.56 20.34
C CYS A 189 7.85 -3.88 19.02
N THR A 190 7.36 -3.43 17.87
CA THR A 190 8.00 -3.70 16.55
C THR A 190 8.95 -2.56 16.15
N VAL A 191 9.63 -2.68 15.00
CA VAL A 191 10.44 -1.58 14.46
C VAL A 191 9.53 -0.41 14.13
N GLY A 192 9.58 0.67 14.93
CA GLY A 192 8.57 1.74 14.93
C GLY A 192 8.21 2.32 13.56
N ALA A 193 9.19 2.48 12.65
CA ALA A 193 8.95 3.04 11.32
C ALA A 193 8.28 2.07 10.32
N ILE A 194 8.34 0.76 10.55
CA ILE A 194 7.58 -0.23 9.78
C ILE A 194 6.08 -0.13 10.14
N MET A 195 5.77 0.14 11.40
CA MET A 195 4.38 0.29 11.86
C MET A 195 3.75 1.66 11.61
N GLY A 196 4.56 2.73 11.54
CA GLY A 196 4.11 4.08 11.21
C GLY A 196 3.73 4.26 9.74
N CYS A 197 4.29 3.44 8.86
CA CYS A 197 4.16 3.61 7.43
C CYS A 197 2.69 3.39 6.95
N VAL A 198 2.24 4.10 5.92
CA VAL A 198 0.90 3.96 5.32
C VAL A 198 1.04 3.66 3.82
N VAL A 199 0.39 2.61 3.32
CA VAL A 199 0.40 2.27 1.90
C VAL A 199 -0.75 3.01 1.24
N ARG A 200 -0.41 3.75 0.19
CA ARG A 200 -1.37 4.48 -0.62
C ARG A 200 -1.22 4.02 -2.05
N VAL A 201 -2.32 3.57 -2.62
CA VAL A 201 -2.45 3.34 -4.06
C VAL A 201 -3.46 4.34 -4.59
N VAL A 202 -3.09 5.05 -5.65
CA VAL A 202 -3.94 6.06 -6.29
C VAL A 202 -3.87 5.89 -7.81
N ASP A 203 -4.94 6.24 -8.51
CA ASP A 203 -4.89 6.41 -9.96
C ASP A 203 -4.08 7.66 -10.32
N ALA A 204 -2.83 7.44 -10.71
CA ALA A 204 -1.93 8.52 -11.03
C ALA A 204 -2.39 9.25 -12.28
N ARG A 205 -2.59 10.57 -12.15
CA ARG A 205 -3.13 11.40 -13.22
C ARG A 205 -2.30 11.41 -14.51
N LEU A 206 -0.98 11.31 -14.39
CA LEU A 206 -0.06 11.38 -15.54
C LEU A 206 -0.05 10.08 -16.35
N SER A 207 0.03 8.94 -15.67
CA SER A 207 0.05 7.63 -16.32
C SER A 207 -1.37 7.12 -16.63
N GLY A 208 -2.38 7.60 -15.90
CA GLY A 208 -3.74 7.05 -15.90
C GLY A 208 -3.83 5.66 -15.27
N LYS A 209 -2.78 5.23 -14.57
CA LYS A 209 -2.63 3.88 -13.99
C LYS A 209 -2.53 3.95 -12.48
N LEU A 210 -2.75 2.82 -11.82
CA LEU A 210 -2.57 2.69 -10.37
C LEU A 210 -1.08 2.72 -10.01
N GLU A 211 -0.76 3.53 -9.02
CA GLU A 211 0.60 3.74 -8.53
C GLU A 211 0.64 3.72 -7.01
N TYR A 212 1.69 3.10 -6.45
CA TYR A 212 2.03 3.29 -5.05
C TYR A 212 2.63 4.68 -4.86
N MET A 213 2.14 5.42 -3.86
CA MET A 213 2.79 6.68 -3.48
C MET A 213 4.07 6.41 -2.71
N GLN A 214 5.09 7.22 -3.01
CA GLN A 214 6.36 7.23 -2.31
C GLN A 214 6.27 8.13 -1.07
N ALA A 215 7.06 7.83 -0.05
CA ALA A 215 7.14 8.63 1.16
C ALA A 215 8.57 8.68 1.69
N VAL A 216 8.90 9.75 2.38
CA VAL A 216 10.22 9.98 2.98
C VAL A 216 9.98 10.55 4.36
N GLU A 217 10.36 9.82 5.41
CA GLU A 217 10.12 10.23 6.80
C GLU A 217 11.43 10.35 7.59
N ALA A 218 11.65 11.52 8.18
CA ALA A 218 12.84 11.79 8.99
C ALA A 218 12.60 11.22 10.37
N GLY A 219 13.68 10.90 11.07
CA GLY A 219 13.67 10.74 12.51
C GLY A 219 12.96 11.94 13.14
N ILE A 220 12.01 11.63 14.01
CA ILE A 220 11.15 12.59 14.70
C ILE A 220 11.89 13.32 15.83
N SER A 221 13.14 12.93 16.14
CA SER A 221 13.99 13.58 17.13
C SER A 221 15.24 14.24 16.52
N PRO A 222 15.65 15.44 17.00
CA PRO A 222 16.92 16.08 16.59
C PRO A 222 18.17 15.22 16.87
N TRP A 223 18.07 14.27 17.81
CA TRP A 223 19.13 13.33 18.18
C TRP A 223 19.17 12.10 17.27
N GLU A 224 18.11 11.85 16.50
CA GLU A 224 18.00 10.72 15.57
C GLU A 224 18.77 11.00 14.26
N GLY A 225 19.17 12.24 13.99
CA GLY A 225 20.03 12.60 12.86
C GLY A 225 19.44 12.15 11.51
N LEU A 226 20.21 11.34 10.76
CA LEU A 226 19.80 10.72 9.49
C LEU A 226 19.03 9.40 9.66
N ALA A 227 18.62 9.05 10.88
CA ALA A 227 17.66 7.97 11.07
C ALA A 227 16.31 8.39 10.49
N GLY A 228 15.61 7.45 9.87
CA GLY A 228 14.46 7.70 9.03
C GLY A 228 14.34 6.60 7.98
N TYR A 229 13.30 6.69 7.15
CA TYR A 229 13.10 5.73 6.08
C TYR A 229 12.67 6.39 4.77
N SER A 230 12.96 5.69 3.68
CA SER A 230 12.41 5.96 2.35
C SER A 230 11.49 4.82 1.95
N LEU A 231 10.24 5.14 1.64
CA LEU A 231 9.31 4.26 0.93
C LEU A 231 9.44 4.54 -0.56
N LEU A 232 9.98 3.55 -1.26
CA LEU A 232 10.14 3.50 -2.71
C LEU A 232 9.05 2.65 -3.34
N ALA A 233 8.70 2.93 -4.58
CA ALA A 233 7.67 2.23 -5.34
C ALA A 233 8.20 1.75 -6.69
N SER A 234 7.81 0.53 -7.09
CA SER A 234 7.99 0.02 -8.46
C SER A 234 6.69 0.19 -9.24
N ASN A 235 6.53 1.32 -9.92
CA ASN A 235 5.29 1.74 -10.62
C ASN A 235 5.36 1.63 -12.16
N THR A 236 6.50 1.28 -12.73
CA THR A 236 6.71 1.35 -14.19
C THR A 236 7.17 0.02 -14.82
N GLY A 237 7.45 -1.01 -14.01
CA GLY A 237 7.85 -2.34 -14.47
C GLY A 237 6.75 -3.41 -14.42
N ASP A 238 7.11 -4.62 -14.88
CA ASP A 238 6.26 -5.82 -14.85
C ASP A 238 5.98 -6.32 -13.43
N VAL A 239 6.92 -6.08 -12.51
CA VAL A 239 6.81 -6.42 -11.10
C VAL A 239 6.47 -5.15 -10.31
N ARG A 240 5.33 -5.17 -9.66
CA ARG A 240 4.85 -4.10 -8.76
C ARG A 240 5.23 -4.43 -7.32
N GLY A 241 5.45 -3.40 -6.52
CA GLY A 241 5.82 -3.56 -5.12
C GLY A 241 6.39 -2.28 -4.52
N ILE A 242 6.78 -2.38 -3.26
CA ILE A 242 7.39 -1.29 -2.50
C ILE A 242 8.68 -1.74 -1.81
N GLY A 243 9.56 -0.78 -1.53
CA GLY A 243 10.75 -0.97 -0.72
C GLY A 243 10.79 0.03 0.42
N LEU A 244 10.99 -0.42 1.65
CA LEU A 244 11.21 0.42 2.84
C LEU A 244 12.67 0.35 3.23
N TYR A 245 13.44 1.41 2.98
CA TYR A 245 14.86 1.47 3.31
C TYR A 245 15.14 2.27 4.57
N PHE A 246 15.90 1.70 5.51
CA PHE A 246 16.31 2.32 6.77
C PHE A 246 17.77 2.75 6.68
N ARG A 247 18.00 4.06 6.58
CA ARG A 247 19.35 4.62 6.34
C ARG A 247 20.32 4.32 7.48
N ALA A 248 19.92 4.58 8.73
CA ALA A 248 20.77 4.32 9.89
C ALA A 248 21.04 2.82 10.12
N GLY A 249 20.09 1.96 9.72
CA GLY A 249 20.22 0.51 9.85
C GLY A 249 21.04 -0.15 8.73
N GLN A 250 21.19 0.50 7.57
CA GLN A 250 21.78 -0.09 6.37
C GLN A 250 21.08 -1.39 5.94
N PHE A 251 19.75 -1.39 6.04
CA PHE A 251 18.90 -2.49 5.56
C PHE A 251 17.55 -1.95 5.11
N GLY A 252 16.79 -2.77 4.40
CA GLY A 252 15.41 -2.47 4.06
C GLY A 252 14.55 -3.72 3.94
N PHE A 253 13.25 -3.51 3.75
CA PHE A 253 12.29 -4.55 3.44
C PHE A 253 11.70 -4.34 2.06
N ILE A 254 11.58 -5.44 1.32
CA ILE A 254 10.99 -5.47 -0.01
C ILE A 254 9.68 -6.24 0.09
N PHE A 255 8.63 -5.64 -0.46
CA PHE A 255 7.31 -6.24 -0.56
C PHE A 255 6.90 -6.28 -2.03
N ILE A 256 6.58 -7.48 -2.52
CA ILE A 256 6.22 -7.72 -3.93
C ILE A 256 4.72 -7.92 -4.02
N ALA A 257 4.07 -7.20 -4.94
CA ALA A 257 2.63 -7.34 -5.16
C ALA A 257 2.30 -8.73 -5.74
N GLY A 258 1.33 -9.42 -5.14
CA GLY A 258 0.93 -10.78 -5.51
C GLY A 258 1.90 -11.89 -5.08
N SER A 259 2.95 -11.58 -4.33
CA SER A 259 3.87 -12.60 -3.80
C SER A 259 3.25 -13.37 -2.63
N THR A 260 3.49 -14.68 -2.58
CA THR A 260 3.21 -15.53 -1.41
C THR A 260 4.25 -15.38 -0.29
N VAL A 261 5.40 -14.78 -0.60
CA VAL A 261 6.40 -14.38 0.39
C VAL A 261 6.00 -13.03 0.98
N LEU A 262 5.92 -12.98 2.31
CA LEU A 262 5.42 -11.85 3.09
C LEU A 262 6.27 -10.58 2.89
N SER A 263 7.58 -10.71 3.06
CA SER A 263 8.58 -9.66 2.83
C SER A 263 9.98 -10.25 2.75
N HIS A 264 10.89 -9.52 2.10
CA HIS A 264 12.31 -9.85 2.06
C HIS A 264 13.10 -8.78 2.81
N LYS A 265 13.93 -9.19 3.76
CA LYS A 265 14.91 -8.29 4.38
C LYS A 265 16.20 -8.32 3.58
N GLU A 266 16.69 -7.15 3.23
CA GLU A 266 17.93 -6.99 2.47
C GLU A 266 18.85 -6.00 3.17
N TYR A 267 20.12 -6.37 3.30
CA TYR A 267 21.17 -5.49 3.82
C TYR A 267 21.76 -4.69 2.67
N ALA A 268 21.91 -3.39 2.86
CA ALA A 268 22.42 -2.48 1.85
C ALA A 268 23.00 -1.22 2.51
N HIS A 269 24.28 -0.93 2.22
CA HIS A 269 25.00 0.19 2.83
C HIS A 269 24.43 1.56 2.41
N THR A 270 23.85 1.64 1.21
CA THR A 270 23.22 2.85 0.69
C THR A 270 21.83 2.56 0.11
N LEU A 271 21.04 3.62 -0.10
CA LEU A 271 19.76 3.54 -0.80
C LEU A 271 19.95 3.05 -2.24
N THR A 272 20.99 3.52 -2.92
CA THR A 272 21.35 3.08 -4.28
C THR A 272 21.66 1.59 -4.33
N ASP A 273 22.42 1.07 -3.36
CA ASP A 273 22.68 -0.38 -3.26
C ASP A 273 21.39 -1.15 -3.04
N PHE A 274 20.49 -0.65 -2.17
CA PHE A 274 19.20 -1.28 -1.91
C PHE A 274 18.34 -1.35 -3.18
N ILE A 275 18.27 -0.25 -3.96
CA ILE A 275 17.57 -0.21 -5.24
C ILE A 275 18.19 -1.19 -6.24
N ALA A 276 19.52 -1.28 -6.31
CA ALA A 276 20.22 -2.22 -7.19
C ALA A 276 19.95 -3.68 -6.79
N VAL A 277 19.94 -3.98 -5.49
CA VAL A 277 19.55 -5.30 -4.97
C VAL A 277 18.10 -5.62 -5.33
N ALA A 278 17.19 -4.67 -5.13
CA ALA A 278 15.77 -4.86 -5.45
C ALA A 278 15.54 -5.19 -6.93
N ARG A 279 16.23 -4.46 -7.81
CA ARG A 279 16.17 -4.67 -9.26
C ARG A 279 16.77 -6.02 -9.67
N SER A 280 17.95 -6.34 -9.17
CA SER A 280 18.71 -7.53 -9.58
C SER A 280 18.09 -8.84 -9.09
N LYS A 281 17.60 -8.88 -7.84
CA LYS A 281 17.04 -10.09 -7.23
C LYS A 281 15.55 -10.27 -7.50
N TYR A 282 14.78 -9.17 -7.60
CA TYR A 282 13.31 -9.23 -7.60
C TYR A 282 12.68 -8.54 -8.82
N GLY A 283 13.47 -7.94 -9.71
CA GLY A 283 12.97 -7.23 -10.88
C GLY A 283 12.21 -5.93 -10.57
N LEU A 284 12.33 -5.40 -9.35
CA LEU A 284 11.65 -4.17 -8.95
C LEU A 284 12.43 -2.94 -9.41
N CYS A 285 11.76 -2.06 -10.16
CA CYS A 285 12.29 -0.75 -10.55
C CYS A 285 11.87 0.29 -9.50
N LEU A 286 12.49 0.22 -8.32
CA LEU A 286 12.15 1.11 -7.21
C LEU A 286 12.57 2.56 -7.50
N GLU A 287 11.60 3.47 -7.41
CA GLU A 287 11.76 4.92 -7.52
C GLU A 287 11.16 5.60 -6.29
N GLY A 288 11.70 6.75 -5.87
CA GLY A 288 11.17 7.53 -4.75
C GLY A 288 12.13 8.60 -4.25
N GLY A 289 11.67 9.36 -3.26
CA GLY A 289 12.43 10.49 -2.72
C GLY A 289 13.64 10.07 -1.89
N THR A 290 14.69 10.87 -1.97
CA THR A 290 15.88 10.80 -1.11
C THR A 290 15.87 11.98 -0.16
N TRP A 291 16.32 11.79 1.09
CA TRP A 291 16.87 12.90 1.87
C TRP A 291 18.02 13.48 1.05
N ASN A 292 17.95 14.75 0.64
CA ASN A 292 19.01 15.45 -0.10
C ASN A 292 20.39 14.83 0.19
N GLU A 293 20.98 14.17 -0.81
CA GLU A 293 22.38 13.78 -0.75
C GLU A 293 23.17 15.08 -0.90
N ALA A 294 23.42 15.75 0.22
CA ALA A 294 24.41 16.80 0.32
C ALA A 294 25.81 16.19 0.30
#